data_AF-A0A0R0APC5-F1
#
_entry.id   AF-A0A0R0APC5-F1
#
_cell.length_a   1.000
_cell.length_b   1.000
_cell.length_c   1.000
_cell.angle_alpha   90.00
_cell.angle_beta   90.00
_cell.angle_gamma   90.00
#
_symmetry.space_group_name_H-M   'P 1'
#
loop_
_entity.id
_entity.type
_entity.pdbx_description
1 polymer ?
#
loop_
_entity_poly.entity_id
_entity_poly.type
_entity_poly.pdbx_seq_one_letter_code
_entity_poly.pdbx_strand_id
1 'polypeptide(L)'
;MVHAYITALPARTGEADAMWTGGRPSPVPDDANLRSLEGLNSLRIESGEPTALDKNTPPQAVEVPVKLTARMSGGNRHYTGWYRLRPRVDGSGWEITSASLQPTLD
;
A
#
# COMPACT_ATOMS: atom_id res chain seq x y z
N MET A 1 -6.44 -7.58 -0.21
CA MET A 1 -6.68 -6.20 -0.68
C MET A 1 -5.38 -5.39 -0.80
N VAL A 2 -4.53 -5.29 0.22
CA VAL A 2 -3.20 -4.63 0.09
C VAL A 2 -2.36 -5.26 -1.04
N HIS A 3 -2.38 -6.58 -1.14
CA HIS A 3 -1.72 -7.29 -2.25
C HIS A 3 -2.28 -6.86 -3.63
N ALA A 4 -3.61 -6.69 -3.76
CA ALA A 4 -4.25 -6.26 -5.01
C ALA A 4 -3.87 -4.81 -5.38
N TYR A 5 -3.79 -3.92 -4.39
CA TYR A 5 -3.29 -2.54 -4.57
C TYR A 5 -1.88 -2.53 -5.15
N ILE A 6 -0.98 -3.32 -4.57
CA ILE A 6 0.42 -3.31 -4.99
C ILE A 6 0.65 -4.01 -6.33
N THR A 7 -0.13 -5.04 -6.65
CA THR A 7 -0.09 -5.65 -8.00
C THR A 7 -0.64 -4.73 -9.09
N ALA A 8 -1.49 -3.75 -8.74
CA ALA A 8 -2.04 -2.78 -9.69
C ALA A 8 -1.07 -1.61 -9.97
N LEU A 9 -0.16 -1.29 -9.04
CA LEU A 9 0.80 -0.18 -9.17
C LEU A 9 1.66 -0.20 -10.45
N PRO A 10 2.24 -1.34 -10.90
CA PRO A 10 3.10 -1.36 -12.07
C PRO A 10 2.34 -1.22 -13.40
N ALA A 11 1.05 -1.56 -13.42
CA ALA A 11 0.28 -1.66 -14.64
C ALA A 11 -0.67 -0.46 -14.85
N ARG A 12 -1.28 0.08 -13.78
CA ARG A 12 -2.38 1.06 -13.88
C ARG A 12 -2.53 1.87 -12.59
N THR A 13 -1.91 3.04 -12.55
CA THR A 13 -2.02 4.02 -11.44
C THR A 13 -3.47 4.33 -11.06
N GLY A 14 -4.41 4.37 -12.02
CA GLY A 14 -5.83 4.63 -11.75
C GLY A 14 -6.59 3.53 -10.99
N GLU A 15 -6.28 2.25 -11.23
CA GLU A 15 -6.90 1.13 -10.48
C GLU A 15 -6.33 1.05 -9.06
N ALA A 16 -5.05 1.40 -8.88
CA ALA A 16 -4.42 1.55 -7.58
C ALA A 16 -5.05 2.72 -6.79
N ASP A 17 -5.22 3.88 -7.42
CA ASP A 17 -5.78 5.08 -6.78
C ASP A 17 -7.23 4.87 -6.32
N ALA A 18 -8.03 4.09 -7.06
CA ALA A 18 -9.40 3.74 -6.67
C ALA A 18 -9.52 2.96 -5.35
N MET A 19 -8.41 2.41 -4.84
CA MET A 19 -8.38 1.70 -3.55
C MET A 19 -8.14 2.61 -2.34
N TRP A 20 -7.80 3.89 -2.57
CA TRP A 20 -7.67 4.90 -1.51
C TRP A 20 -9.02 5.54 -1.17
N THR A 21 -9.16 6.01 0.06
CA THR A 21 -10.33 6.82 0.47
C THR A 21 -10.52 7.99 -0.49
N GLY A 22 -11.70 8.13 -1.08
CA GLY A 22 -11.98 9.17 -2.09
C GLY A 22 -11.37 8.92 -3.48
N GLY A 23 -10.83 7.73 -3.73
CA GLY A 23 -10.31 7.31 -5.04
C GLY A 23 -9.00 7.99 -5.45
N ARG A 24 -8.31 8.63 -4.51
CA ARG A 24 -7.00 9.26 -4.70
C ARG A 24 -6.18 9.09 -3.42
N PRO A 25 -4.85 8.90 -3.52
CA PRO A 25 -4.00 8.96 -2.33
C PRO A 25 -4.01 10.37 -1.71
N SER A 26 -3.58 10.46 -0.45
CA SER A 26 -3.35 11.75 0.22
C SER A 26 -2.41 12.64 -0.61
N PRO A 27 -2.50 13.99 -0.57
CA PRO A 27 -1.68 14.89 -1.40
C PRO A 27 -0.17 14.73 -1.23
N VAL A 28 0.28 14.23 -0.07
CA VAL A 28 1.64 13.72 0.15
C VAL A 28 1.50 12.27 0.58
N PRO A 29 1.40 11.33 -0.38
CA PRO A 29 1.40 9.93 -0.05
C PRO A 29 2.80 9.56 0.47
N ASP A 30 2.92 8.93 1.64
CA ASP A 30 4.22 8.40 2.07
C ASP A 30 4.70 7.23 1.18
N ASP A 31 3.88 6.76 0.23
CA ASP A 31 4.26 5.86 -0.88
C ASP A 31 4.64 6.60 -2.18
N ALA A 32 4.73 7.93 -2.18
CA ALA A 32 5.09 8.74 -3.35
C ALA A 32 6.46 8.34 -3.93
N ASN A 33 7.41 7.96 -3.08
CA ASN A 33 8.71 7.44 -3.51
C ASN A 33 8.58 6.19 -4.38
N LEU A 34 7.67 5.28 -4.02
CA LEU A 34 7.39 4.08 -4.80
C LEU A 34 6.71 4.43 -6.14
N ARG A 35 5.78 5.39 -6.11
CA ARG A 35 5.05 5.88 -7.29
C ARG A 35 5.94 6.65 -8.27
N SER A 36 7.04 7.22 -7.79
CA SER A 36 8.03 7.95 -8.61
C SER A 36 9.09 7.05 -9.26
N LEU A 37 9.03 5.73 -9.06
CA LEU A 37 10.02 4.80 -9.61
C LEU A 37 9.85 4.63 -11.13
N GLU A 38 10.77 5.19 -11.90
CA GLU A 38 10.89 4.94 -13.34
C GLU A 38 11.71 3.67 -13.62
N GLY A 39 11.25 2.83 -14.56
CA GLY A 39 11.95 1.59 -14.92
C GLY A 39 11.67 0.41 -13.97
N LEU A 40 10.50 0.42 -13.33
CA LEU A 40 10.01 -0.69 -12.52
C LEU A 40 9.62 -1.87 -13.41
N ASN A 41 10.32 -3.00 -13.27
CA ASN A 41 10.03 -4.22 -14.01
C ASN A 41 9.00 -5.09 -13.30
N SER A 42 9.12 -5.21 -11.97
CA SER A 42 8.17 -5.95 -11.14
C SER A 42 8.21 -5.47 -9.70
N LEU A 43 7.09 -5.62 -8.99
CA LEU A 43 6.97 -5.29 -7.58
C LEU A 43 6.49 -6.52 -6.82
N ARG A 44 7.22 -6.90 -5.77
CA ARG A 44 6.81 -7.96 -4.83
C ARG A 44 6.44 -7.31 -3.50
N ILE A 45 5.36 -7.81 -2.90
CA ILE A 45 4.92 -7.45 -1.56
C ILE A 45 4.88 -8.68 -0.67
N GLU A 46 5.34 -8.52 0.55
CA GLU A 46 5.09 -9.42 1.67
C GLU A 46 4.30 -8.64 2.71
N SER A 47 3.09 -9.10 3.03
CA SER A 47 2.24 -8.53 4.08
C SER A 47 2.36 -9.37 5.34
N GLY A 48 2.53 -8.71 6.49
CA GLY A 48 2.45 -9.36 7.79
C GLY A 48 1.01 -9.41 8.34
N GLU A 49 0.88 -9.83 9.59
CA GLU A 49 -0.42 -9.94 10.25
C GLU A 49 -1.05 -8.55 10.50
N PRO A 50 -2.34 -8.36 10.17
CA PRO A 50 -3.06 -7.12 10.48
C PRO A 50 -3.17 -6.90 11.99
N THR A 51 -2.84 -5.69 12.44
CA THR A 51 -3.02 -5.25 13.82
C THR A 51 -4.21 -4.31 13.91
N ALA A 52 -5.15 -4.57 14.83
CA ALA A 52 -6.29 -3.68 15.06
C ALA A 52 -5.83 -2.34 15.64
N LEU A 53 -6.29 -1.24 15.06
CA LEU A 53 -6.03 0.12 15.54
C LEU A 53 -7.13 0.66 16.45
N ASP A 54 -8.25 -0.07 16.55
CA ASP A 54 -9.35 0.25 17.44
C ASP A 54 -9.74 -0.97 18.30
N LYS A 55 -10.67 -0.74 19.23
CA LYS A 55 -11.20 -1.76 20.13
C LYS A 55 -12.55 -2.32 19.66
N ASN A 56 -12.95 -2.05 18.41
CA ASN A 56 -14.23 -2.51 17.88
C ASN A 56 -14.15 -4.00 17.53
N THR A 57 -15.29 -4.69 17.60
CA THR A 57 -15.40 -6.08 17.18
C THR A 57 -16.58 -6.21 16.21
N PRO A 58 -16.33 -6.38 14.89
CA PRO A 58 -15.02 -6.44 14.23
C PRO A 58 -14.31 -5.07 14.17
N PRO A 59 -12.95 -5.05 14.08
CA PRO A 59 -12.19 -3.81 13.97
C PRO A 59 -12.63 -2.97 12.78
N GLN A 60 -12.74 -1.65 12.97
CA GLN A 60 -13.07 -0.69 11.91
C GLN A 60 -11.83 0.03 11.38
N ALA A 61 -10.66 -0.23 11.97
CA ALA A 61 -9.37 0.24 11.49
C ALA A 61 -8.30 -0.81 11.78
N VAL A 62 -7.49 -1.13 10.76
CA VAL A 62 -6.36 -2.06 10.88
C VAL A 62 -5.11 -1.47 10.25
N GLU A 63 -3.96 -1.81 10.81
CA GLU A 63 -2.64 -1.55 10.24
C GLU A 63 -2.04 -2.87 9.76
N VAL A 64 -1.58 -2.91 8.51
CA VAL A 64 -0.97 -4.08 7.89
C VAL A 64 0.48 -3.75 7.60
N PRO A 65 1.45 -4.36 8.31
CA PRO A 65 2.86 -4.17 8.02
C PRO A 65 3.19 -4.80 6.67
N VAL A 66 4.06 -4.16 5.90
CA VAL A 66 4.47 -4.61 4.57
C VAL A 66 5.97 -4.47 4.36
N LYS A 67 6.50 -5.39 3.55
CA LYS A 67 7.84 -5.31 2.96
C LYS A 67 7.69 -5.37 1.44
N LEU A 68 8.37 -4.48 0.73
CA LEU A 68 8.32 -4.40 -0.72
C LEU A 68 9.70 -4.60 -1.32
N THR A 69 9.73 -5.36 -2.42
CA THR A 69 10.91 -5.48 -3.29
C THR A 69 10.52 -4.97 -4.67
N ALA A 70 11.03 -3.80 -5.04
CA ALA A 70 10.93 -3.24 -6.38
C ALA A 70 12.12 -3.73 -7.20
N ARG A 71 11.88 -4.52 -8.25
CA ARG A 71 12.92 -4.92 -9.20
C ARG A 71 12.99 -3.90 -10.33
N MET A 72 14.14 -3.24 -10.43
CA MET A 72 14.46 -2.26 -11.46
C MET A 72 15.50 -2.85 -12.41
N SER A 73 15.63 -2.28 -13.61
CA SER A 73 16.67 -2.70 -14.57
C SER A 73 18.11 -2.55 -14.04
N GLY A 74 18.32 -1.65 -13.07
CA GLY A 74 19.62 -1.41 -12.41
C GLY A 74 19.80 -2.10 -11.06
N GLY A 75 18.88 -2.97 -10.63
CA GLY A 75 18.96 -3.66 -9.34
C GLY A 75 17.65 -3.61 -8.53
N ASN A 76 17.67 -4.22 -7.34
CA ASN A 76 16.50 -4.26 -6.47
C ASN A 76 16.53 -3.09 -5.47
N ARG A 77 15.36 -2.52 -5.18
CA ARG A 77 15.15 -1.59 -4.07
C ARG A 77 14.19 -2.21 -3.06
N HIS A 78 14.52 -2.10 -1.78
CA HIS A 78 13.70 -2.61 -0.69
C HIS A 78 13.02 -1.47 0.05
N TYR A 79 11.78 -1.72 0.45
CA TYR A 79 11.00 -0.79 1.28
C TYR A 79 10.34 -1.56 2.42
N THR A 80 10.19 -0.91 3.56
CA THR A 80 9.42 -1.43 4.69
C THR A 80 8.47 -0.36 5.20
N GLY A 81 7.37 -0.79 5.81
CA GLY A 81 6.40 0.12 6.40
C GLY A 81 5.04 -0.53 6.62
N TRP A 82 3.97 0.23 6.47
CA TRP A 82 2.62 -0.22 6.77
C TRP A 82 1.55 0.46 5.90
N TYR A 83 0.40 -0.20 5.78
CA TYR A 83 -0.82 0.35 5.21
C TYR A 83 -1.94 0.30 6.26
N ARG A 84 -2.66 1.41 6.44
CA ARG A 84 -3.84 1.49 7.30
C ARG A 84 -5.10 1.44 6.48
N LEU A 85 -5.99 0.54 6.87
CA LEU A 85 -7.22 0.25 6.17
C LEU A 85 -8.43 0.53 7.05
N ARG A 86 -9.52 0.98 6.43
CA ARG A 86 -10.86 1.03 7.04
C ARG A 86 -11.88 0.36 6.10
N PRO A 87 -12.97 -0.22 6.63
CA PRO A 87 -14.04 -0.71 5.78
C PRO A 87 -14.72 0.50 5.11
N ARG A 88 -15.11 0.32 3.85
CA ARG A 88 -15.88 1.34 3.11
C ARG A 88 -17.28 1.45 3.69
N VAL A 89 -17.83 2.66 3.69
CA VAL A 89 -19.19 2.94 4.21
C VAL A 89 -20.26 2.18 3.43
N ASP A 90 -20.02 1.90 2.15
CA ASP A 90 -20.91 1.12 1.28
C ASP A 90 -20.80 -0.41 1.47
N GLY A 91 -19.90 -0.87 2.36
CA GLY A 91 -19.66 -2.29 2.62
C GLY A 91 -18.97 -3.05 1.48
N SER A 92 -18.53 -2.38 0.41
CA SER A 92 -17.95 -3.02 -0.78
C SER A 92 -16.53 -3.57 -0.58
N GLY A 93 -15.90 -3.28 0.57
CA GLY A 93 -14.57 -3.76 0.91
C GLY A 93 -13.87 -2.84 1.88
N TRP A 94 -12.54 -2.77 1.79
CA TRP A 94 -11.72 -1.85 2.57
C TRP A 94 -11.20 -0.72 1.67
N GLU A 95 -10.72 0.33 2.29
CA GLU A 95 -10.03 1.43 1.63
C GLU A 95 -8.75 1.78 2.39
N ILE A 96 -7.73 2.20 1.65
CA ILE A 96 -6.48 2.68 2.23
C ILE A 96 -6.71 4.11 2.70
N THR A 97 -6.51 4.33 4.00
CA THR A 97 -6.64 5.65 4.62
C THR A 97 -5.31 6.36 4.77
N SER A 98 -4.25 5.59 5.01
CA SER A 98 -2.88 6.09 5.13
C SER A 98 -1.90 4.95 4.88
N ALA A 99 -0.68 5.31 4.53
CA ALA A 99 0.44 4.38 4.43
C ALA A 99 1.67 5.08 4.97
N SER A 100 2.70 4.31 5.31
CA SER A 100 4.05 4.83 5.49
C SER A 100 5.00 3.81 4.89
N LEU A 101 5.88 4.26 3.99
CA LEU A 101 6.89 3.40 3.36
C LEU A 101 8.23 4.11 3.35
N GLN A 102 9.26 3.40 3.80
CA GLN A 102 10.62 3.91 3.87
C GLN A 102 11.56 3.01 3.08
N PRO A 103 12.48 3.57 2.28
CA PRO A 103 13.52 2.77 1.66
C PRO A 103 14.40 2.15 2.74
N THR A 104 14.74 0.88 2.58
CA THR A 104 15.66 0.18 3.46
C THR A 104 16.98 -0.01 2.74
N LEU A 105 18.08 0.39 3.38
CA LEU A 105 19.43 0.06 2.96
C LEU A 105 19.76 -1.33 3.51
N ASP A 106 20.08 -2.26 2.63
CA ASP A 106 20.69 -3.55 3.00
C ASP A 106 22.20 -3.32 3.23
#